data_AF-A0A1I7SMW7-F1
#
_entry.id   AF-A0A1I7SMW7-F1
#
_cell.length_a   1.000
_cell.length_b   1.000
_cell.length_c   1.000
_cell.angle_alpha   90.00
_cell.angle_beta   90.00
_cell.angle_gamma   90.00
#
_symmetry.space_group_name_H-M   'P 1'
#
loop_
_entity.id
_entity.type
_entity.pdbx_description
1 polymer ?
#
loop_
_entity_poly.entity_id
_entity_poly.type
_entity_poly.pdbx_seq_one_letter_code
_entity_poly.pdbx_strand_id
1 'polypeptide(L)'
;MPVTVTVCFLQLPILGPILRVSFYVFYEMNVYVTVCRFLFRYAQTTGKTSLLGILSSKRFFILLFIFFLILCIKAAWLSINTYADGIEFKRNFPNNNPALKKYIMDHTIVIARTTIFDQLFLYVVFPSTLLIGSFCTYRCYRFKRKATVFLSQRTIHMYRVLIMGLVIEQLAEFLWILVPMLVVHLALEGRQRPLGFFVMFRLFYSYNTFVLVFTLSIYRRYREAVRELFSQIFGVQKTPIEVVGTSTL
;
A
#
# COMPACT_ATOMS: atom_id res chain seq x y z
N MET A 1 20.67 21.15 5.01
CA MET A 1 19.52 20.27 4.73
C MET A 1 18.24 21.00 5.12
N PRO A 2 17.19 21.05 4.29
CA PRO A 2 15.93 21.71 4.64
C PRO A 2 15.25 20.96 5.80
N VAL A 3 14.92 21.68 6.87
CA VAL A 3 14.20 21.17 8.05
C VAL A 3 12.73 21.53 7.88
N THR A 4 11.85 20.53 7.88
CA THR A 4 10.40 20.75 7.74
C THR A 4 9.74 20.63 9.11
N VAL A 5 9.14 21.72 9.56
CA VAL A 5 8.35 21.76 10.80
C VAL A 5 6.90 21.49 10.43
N THR A 6 6.33 20.40 10.92
CA THR A 6 4.92 20.08 10.68
C THR A 6 4.17 20.10 12.01
N VAL A 7 3.11 20.89 12.10
CA VAL A 7 2.24 20.95 13.27
C VAL A 7 1.18 19.87 13.14
N CYS A 8 1.15 18.91 14.07
CA CYS A 8 0.13 17.87 14.08
C CYS A 8 -1.19 18.44 14.62
N PHE A 9 -2.21 18.54 13.77
CA PHE A 9 -3.56 18.98 14.12
C PHE A 9 -4.38 17.94 14.92
N LEU A 10 -3.87 16.70 15.08
CA LEU A 10 -4.52 15.73 15.96
C LEU A 10 -4.29 16.13 17.43
N GLN A 11 -5.34 16.63 18.08
CA GLN A 11 -5.41 16.99 19.50
C GLN A 11 -5.24 15.80 20.48
N LEU A 12 -4.76 14.63 20.00
CA LEU A 12 -4.48 13.45 20.81
C LEU A 12 -2.96 13.21 20.83
N PRO A 13 -2.22 13.87 21.74
CA PRO A 13 -0.75 13.88 21.74
C PRO A 13 -0.13 12.48 21.89
N ILE A 14 -0.83 11.55 22.54
CA ILE A 14 -0.37 10.16 22.74
C ILE A 14 -0.67 9.28 21.52
N LEU A 15 -1.79 9.52 20.83
CA LEU A 15 -2.24 8.67 19.72
C LEU A 15 -1.57 9.03 18.39
N GLY A 16 -1.21 10.31 18.21
CA GLY A 16 -0.58 10.81 16.98
C GLY A 16 0.68 10.04 16.55
N PRO A 17 1.66 9.80 17.44
CA PRO A 17 2.85 9.01 17.12
C PRO A 17 2.51 7.57 16.71
N ILE A 18 1.60 6.91 17.44
CA ILE A 18 1.19 5.52 17.16
C ILE A 18 0.55 5.43 15.77
N LEU A 19 -0.43 6.29 15.48
CA LEU A 19 -1.12 6.30 14.19
C LEU A 19 -0.16 6.58 13.03
N ARG A 20 0.83 7.47 13.24
CA ARG A 20 1.86 7.76 12.24
C ARG A 20 2.74 6.55 11.96
N VAL A 21 3.24 5.88 13.01
CA VAL A 21 4.06 4.66 12.88
C VAL A 21 3.25 3.58 12.17
N SER A 22 2.04 3.30 12.64
CA SER A 22 1.16 2.30 12.03
C SER A 22 0.92 2.61 10.55
N PHE A 23 0.57 3.84 10.22
CA PHE A 23 0.34 4.24 8.83
C PHE A 23 1.56 3.99 7.94
N TYR A 24 2.72 4.47 8.36
CA TYR A 24 3.95 4.36 7.58
C TYR A 24 4.32 2.89 7.33
N VAL A 25 4.24 2.06 8.38
CA VAL A 25 4.53 0.63 8.29
C VAL A 25 3.55 -0.09 7.38
N PHE A 26 2.23 0.16 7.54
CA PHE A 26 1.23 -0.50 6.71
C PHE A 26 1.34 -0.10 5.23
N TYR A 27 1.70 1.16 4.96
CA TYR A 27 1.93 1.62 3.59
C TYR A 27 3.17 0.95 2.97
N GLU A 28 4.32 0.97 3.65
CA GLU A 28 5.52 0.29 3.15
C GLU A 28 5.26 -1.20 2.95
N MET A 29 4.62 -1.85 3.91
CA MET A 29 4.27 -3.26 3.83
C MET A 29 3.34 -3.55 2.65
N ASN A 30 2.36 -2.68 2.37
CA ASN A 30 1.48 -2.84 1.21
C ASN A 30 2.26 -2.83 -0.10
N VAL A 31 3.27 -1.97 -0.24
CA VAL A 31 4.14 -1.95 -1.42
C VAL A 31 4.87 -3.28 -1.60
N TYR A 32 5.44 -3.85 -0.53
CA TYR A 32 6.08 -5.17 -0.59
C TYR A 32 5.10 -6.31 -0.88
N VAL A 33 3.95 -6.33 -0.21
CA VAL A 33 2.89 -7.33 -0.44
C VAL A 33 2.37 -7.26 -1.87
N THR A 34 2.29 -6.07 -2.46
CA THR A 34 1.86 -5.91 -3.84
C THR A 34 2.85 -6.56 -4.81
N VAL A 35 4.16 -6.44 -4.59
CA VAL A 35 5.17 -7.19 -5.37
C VAL A 35 4.95 -8.69 -5.25
N CYS A 36 4.74 -9.20 -4.03
CA CYS A 36 4.45 -10.62 -3.81
C CYS A 36 3.20 -11.06 -4.57
N ARG A 37 2.16 -10.23 -4.59
CA ARG A 37 0.90 -10.48 -5.32
C ARG A 37 1.13 -10.54 -6.83
N PHE A 38 1.91 -9.62 -7.39
CA PHE A 38 2.30 -9.64 -8.81
C PHE A 38 3.08 -10.91 -9.17
N LEU A 39 4.07 -11.27 -8.35
CA LEU A 39 4.88 -12.48 -8.52
C LEU A 39 4.04 -13.76 -8.41
N PHE A 40 3.13 -13.82 -7.44
CA PHE A 40 2.22 -14.96 -7.25
C PHE A 40 1.31 -15.15 -8.45
N ARG A 41 0.69 -14.07 -8.94
CA ARG A 41 -0.16 -14.12 -10.14
C ARG A 41 0.63 -14.48 -11.40
N TYR A 42 1.86 -14.00 -11.52
CA TYR A 42 2.78 -14.42 -12.58
C TYR A 42 3.08 -15.92 -12.51
N ALA A 43 3.42 -16.43 -11.33
CA ALA A 43 3.73 -17.83 -11.12
C ALA A 43 2.52 -18.71 -11.47
N GLN A 44 1.34 -18.34 -10.99
CA GLN A 44 0.08 -19.03 -11.26
C GLN A 44 -0.28 -19.02 -12.74
N THR A 45 -0.14 -17.87 -13.41
CA THR A 45 -0.51 -17.71 -14.83
C THR A 45 0.42 -18.46 -15.76
N THR A 46 1.72 -18.49 -15.44
CA THR A 46 2.74 -19.12 -16.31
C THR A 46 3.07 -20.56 -15.93
N GLY A 47 2.35 -21.14 -14.94
CA GLY A 47 2.56 -22.51 -14.49
C GLY A 47 3.93 -22.73 -13.80
N LYS A 48 4.52 -21.69 -13.22
CA LYS A 48 5.81 -21.80 -12.50
C LYS A 48 5.59 -22.36 -11.10
N THR A 49 5.44 -23.68 -11.02
CA THR A 49 5.14 -24.43 -9.78
C THR A 49 6.16 -24.21 -8.66
N SER A 50 7.46 -24.13 -8.97
CA SER A 50 8.50 -23.85 -7.97
C SER A 50 8.32 -22.49 -7.29
N LEU A 51 8.12 -21.42 -8.07
CA LEU A 51 7.90 -20.07 -7.54
C LEU A 51 6.59 -20.00 -6.75
N LEU A 52 5.53 -20.64 -7.27
CA LEU A 52 4.25 -20.73 -6.58
C LEU A 52 4.38 -21.42 -5.23
N GLY A 53 5.09 -22.55 -5.18
CA GLY A 53 5.33 -23.33 -3.96
C GLY A 53 6.11 -22.55 -2.91
N ILE A 54 7.11 -21.76 -3.32
CA ILE A 54 7.84 -20.86 -2.41
C ILE A 54 6.89 -19.81 -1.83
N LEU A 55 6.16 -19.09 -2.67
CA LEU A 55 5.27 -18.00 -2.25
C LEU A 55 4.06 -18.47 -1.43
N SER A 56 3.64 -19.72 -1.58
CA SER A 56 2.58 -20.33 -0.78
C SER A 56 3.09 -21.03 0.48
N SER A 57 4.41 -21.10 0.70
CA SER A 57 4.97 -21.84 1.82
C SER A 57 4.75 -21.13 3.15
N LYS A 58 4.49 -21.89 4.22
CA LYS A 58 4.41 -21.34 5.59
C LYS A 58 5.68 -20.58 5.98
N ARG A 59 6.85 -21.05 5.53
CA ARG A 59 8.15 -20.40 5.76
C ARG A 59 8.20 -19.00 5.13
N PHE A 60 7.67 -18.84 3.92
CA PHE A 60 7.59 -17.52 3.28
C PHE A 60 6.73 -16.54 4.07
N PHE A 61 5.56 -16.96 4.57
CA PHE A 61 4.72 -16.11 5.42
C PHE A 61 5.38 -15.74 6.74
N ILE A 62 6.15 -16.65 7.35
CA ILE A 62 6.94 -16.35 8.56
C ILE A 62 8.01 -15.30 8.25
N LEU A 63 8.74 -15.45 7.14
CA LEU A 63 9.73 -14.46 6.71
C LEU A 63 9.09 -13.09 6.44
N LEU A 64 7.93 -13.07 5.80
CA LEU A 64 7.16 -11.86 5.55
C LEU A 64 6.73 -11.17 6.86
N PHE A 65 6.33 -11.96 7.87
CA PHE A 65 5.98 -11.45 9.19
C PHE A 65 7.20 -10.91 9.95
N ILE A 66 8.34 -11.61 9.92
CA ILE A 66 9.60 -11.11 10.51
C ILE A 66 10.00 -9.80 9.85
N PHE A 67 9.90 -9.72 8.52
CA PHE A 67 10.18 -8.49 7.78
C PHE A 67 9.25 -7.35 8.20
N PHE A 68 7.95 -7.61 8.39
CA PHE A 68 7.01 -6.64 8.93
C PHE A 68 7.42 -6.14 10.32
N LEU A 69 7.87 -7.02 11.23
CA LEU A 69 8.36 -6.62 12.55
C LEU A 69 9.60 -5.69 12.45
N ILE A 70 10.51 -5.96 11.51
CA ILE A 70 11.67 -5.10 11.27
C ILE A 70 11.21 -3.69 10.83
N LEU A 71 10.21 -3.61 9.95
CA LEU A 71 9.62 -2.32 9.54
C LEU A 71 8.97 -1.60 10.71
N CYS A 72 8.26 -2.30 11.60
CA CYS A 72 7.70 -1.73 12.83
C CYS A 72 8.79 -1.10 13.71
N ILE A 73 9.89 -1.81 13.95
CA ILE A 73 11.01 -1.32 14.76
C ILE A 73 11.63 -0.08 14.11
N LYS A 74 11.88 -0.12 12.79
CA LYS A 74 12.40 1.02 12.02
C LYS A 74 11.51 2.25 12.16
N ALA A 75 10.21 2.08 11.95
CA ALA A 75 9.25 3.19 12.00
C ALA A 75 9.09 3.75 13.42
N ALA A 76 9.08 2.89 14.45
CA ALA A 76 9.06 3.31 15.85
C ALA A 76 10.32 4.14 16.18
N TRP A 77 11.50 3.67 15.80
CA TRP A 77 12.76 4.38 15.99
C TRP A 77 12.75 5.75 15.31
N LEU A 78 12.30 5.81 14.04
CA LEU A 78 12.17 7.07 13.31
C LEU A 78 11.20 8.04 14.02
N SER A 79 10.05 7.53 14.46
CA SER A 79 9.05 8.35 15.15
C SER A 79 9.59 8.94 16.44
N ILE A 80 10.31 8.16 17.26
CA ILE A 80 10.95 8.63 18.49
C ILE A 80 11.91 9.79 18.19
N ASN A 81 12.78 9.64 17.19
CA ASN A 81 13.74 10.67 16.82
C ASN A 81 13.04 11.95 16.33
N THR A 82 12.02 11.82 15.47
CA THR A 82 11.29 13.00 14.97
C THR A 82 10.54 13.75 16.06
N TYR A 83 10.08 13.04 17.10
CA TYR A 83 9.41 13.62 18.26
C TYR A 83 10.42 14.34 19.18
N ALA A 84 11.58 13.72 19.43
CA ALA A 84 12.67 14.32 20.19
C ALA A 84 13.16 15.63 19.53
N ASP A 85 13.38 15.62 18.22
CA ASP A 85 13.72 16.81 17.44
C ASP A 85 12.65 17.92 17.57
N GLY A 86 11.37 17.54 17.59
CA GLY A 86 10.25 18.47 17.78
C GLY A 86 10.26 19.15 19.15
N ILE A 87 10.60 18.41 20.22
CA ILE A 87 10.76 18.94 21.57
C ILE A 87 11.97 19.90 21.63
N GLU A 88 13.09 19.52 21.03
CA GLU A 88 14.28 20.36 20.97
C GLU A 88 14.00 21.68 20.23
N PHE A 89 13.26 21.62 19.12
CA PHE A 89 12.84 22.80 18.38
C PHE A 89 11.95 23.72 19.20
N LYS A 90 10.99 23.17 19.95
CA LYS A 90 10.18 23.98 20.87
C LYS A 90 11.07 24.70 21.87
N ARG A 91 12.03 24.00 22.49
CA ARG A 91 12.94 24.57 23.49
C ARG A 91 13.76 25.74 22.93
N ASN A 92 14.19 25.63 21.68
CA ASN A 92 15.04 26.60 21.01
C ASN A 92 14.25 27.67 20.21
N PHE A 93 12.92 27.67 20.28
CA PHE A 93 12.10 28.59 19.48
C PHE A 93 12.25 30.04 19.98
N PRO A 94 12.60 31.02 19.11
CA PRO A 94 12.89 32.38 19.52
C PRO A 94 11.66 33.12 20.09
N ASN A 95 11.89 33.99 21.08
CA ASN A 95 10.84 34.72 21.80
C ASN A 95 10.27 35.95 21.06
N ASN A 96 10.66 36.16 19.80
CA ASN A 96 10.39 37.40 19.07
C ASN A 96 8.90 37.63 18.78
N ASN A 97 8.06 36.60 18.85
CA ASN A 97 6.61 36.70 18.72
C ASN A 97 5.91 35.80 19.76
N PRO A 98 5.33 36.38 20.84
CA PRO A 98 4.76 35.61 21.94
C PRO A 98 3.50 34.83 21.53
N ALA A 99 2.70 35.35 20.59
CA ALA A 99 1.51 34.65 20.08
C ALA A 99 1.90 33.39 19.29
N LEU A 100 2.91 33.50 18.42
CA LEU A 100 3.43 32.36 17.66
C LEU A 100 4.12 31.34 18.57
N LYS A 101 4.88 31.81 19.57
CA LYS A 101 5.49 30.92 20.56
C LYS A 101 4.44 30.15 21.35
N LYS A 102 3.39 30.81 21.83
CA LYS A 102 2.28 30.15 22.54
C LYS A 102 1.64 29.09 21.65
N TYR A 103 1.33 29.42 20.40
CA TYR A 103 0.80 28.48 19.42
C TYR A 103 1.70 27.24 19.23
N ILE A 104 3.01 27.44 19.06
CA ILE A 104 4.01 26.36 18.87
C ILE A 104 4.15 25.50 20.13
N MET A 105 4.14 26.10 21.31
CA MET A 105 4.25 25.39 22.58
C MET A 105 3.01 24.53 22.85
N ASP A 106 1.82 25.04 22.54
CA ASP A 106 0.53 24.39 22.78
C ASP A 106 0.26 23.21 21.83
N HIS A 107 0.97 23.10 20.70
CA HIS A 107 0.76 22.04 19.71
C HIS A 107 1.90 21.04 19.63
N THR A 108 1.61 19.76 19.37
CA THR A 108 2.69 18.78 19.12
C THR A 108 3.39 19.10 17.79
N ILE A 109 4.68 19.40 17.88
CA ILE A 109 5.54 19.68 16.74
C ILE A 109 6.34 18.44 16.43
N VAL A 110 6.37 18.07 15.15
CA VAL A 110 7.23 17.00 14.68
C VAL A 110 8.07 17.53 13.54
N ILE A 111 9.38 17.31 13.67
CA ILE A 111 10.32 17.64 12.61
C ILE A 111 10.56 16.39 11.79
N ALA A 112 10.08 16.42 10.55
CA ALA A 112 10.39 15.39 9.59
C ALA A 112 11.69 15.78 8.89
N ARG A 113 12.78 15.09 9.23
CA ARG A 113 14.00 15.10 8.41
C ARG A 113 13.89 13.97 7.40
N THR A 114 14.17 14.27 6.14
CA THR A 114 14.27 13.23 5.11
C THR A 114 15.42 12.30 5.48
N THR A 115 15.13 11.02 5.72
CA THR A 115 16.17 10.04 6.01
C THR A 115 16.64 9.33 4.75
N ILE A 116 17.81 8.70 4.83
CA ILE A 116 18.33 7.89 3.73
C ILE A 116 17.40 6.70 3.42
N PHE A 117 16.69 6.18 4.43
CA PHE A 117 15.68 5.13 4.27
C PHE A 117 14.48 5.61 3.46
N ASP A 118 13.98 6.82 3.74
CA ASP A 118 12.87 7.41 2.98
C ASP A 118 13.27 7.60 1.51
N GLN A 119 14.50 8.08 1.25
CA GLN A 119 15.02 8.24 -0.09
C GLN A 119 15.19 6.90 -0.81
N LEU A 120 15.77 5.90 -0.15
CA LEU A 120 15.93 4.56 -0.72
C LEU A 120 14.58 3.92 -1.02
N PHE A 121 13.60 4.08 -0.13
CA PHE A 121 12.26 3.60 -0.38
C PHE A 121 11.62 4.29 -1.60
N LEU A 122 11.69 5.62 -1.65
CA LEU A 122 11.04 6.44 -2.66
C LEU A 122 11.65 6.26 -4.06
N TYR A 123 12.98 6.20 -4.16
CA TYR A 123 13.69 6.21 -5.44
C TYR A 123 14.16 4.84 -5.91
N VAL A 124 14.26 3.85 -5.02
CA VAL A 124 14.74 2.51 -5.36
C VAL A 124 13.63 1.49 -5.20
N VAL A 125 13.10 1.34 -3.98
CA VAL A 125 12.12 0.28 -3.69
C VAL A 125 10.85 0.50 -4.49
N PHE A 126 10.23 1.67 -4.41
CA PHE A 126 8.96 1.94 -5.07
C PHE A 126 9.05 1.86 -6.62
N PRO A 127 10.05 2.45 -7.30
CA PRO A 127 10.19 2.25 -8.75
C PRO A 127 10.48 0.79 -9.12
N SER A 128 11.24 0.06 -8.31
CA SER A 128 11.47 -1.38 -8.55
C SER A 128 10.18 -2.19 -8.49
N THR A 129 9.23 -1.85 -7.61
CA THR A 129 7.94 -2.55 -7.56
C THR A 129 7.15 -2.34 -8.84
N LEU A 130 7.15 -1.12 -9.38
CA LEU A 130 6.49 -0.81 -10.64
C LEU A 130 7.13 -1.58 -11.81
N LEU A 131 8.46 -1.66 -11.86
CA LEU A 131 9.17 -2.43 -12.88
C LEU A 131 8.88 -3.92 -12.79
N ILE A 132 8.90 -4.50 -11.59
CA ILE A 132 8.58 -5.92 -11.36
C ILE A 132 7.13 -6.20 -11.73
N GLY A 133 6.18 -5.36 -11.32
CA GLY A 133 4.76 -5.50 -11.66
C GLY A 133 4.51 -5.42 -13.16
N SER A 134 5.16 -4.47 -13.84
CA SER A 134 5.12 -4.34 -15.31
C SER A 134 5.70 -5.56 -16.01
N PHE A 135 6.85 -6.06 -15.55
CA PHE A 135 7.47 -7.27 -16.08
C PHE A 135 6.55 -8.50 -15.90
N CYS A 136 5.99 -8.70 -14.71
CA CYS A 136 5.07 -9.80 -14.42
C CYS A 136 3.84 -9.75 -15.34
N THR A 137 3.23 -8.56 -15.47
CA THR A 137 2.05 -8.32 -16.31
C THR A 137 2.35 -8.60 -17.78
N TYR A 138 3.48 -8.10 -18.29
CA TYR A 138 3.93 -8.35 -19.66
C TYR A 138 4.16 -9.84 -19.93
N ARG A 139 4.79 -10.57 -19.00
CA ARG A 139 5.04 -12.00 -19.15
C ARG A 139 3.73 -12.81 -19.14
N CYS A 140 2.77 -12.43 -18.29
CA CYS A 140 1.42 -13.02 -18.29
C CYS A 140 0.71 -12.79 -19.64
N TYR A 141 0.77 -11.57 -20.18
CA TYR A 141 0.22 -11.25 -21.48
C TYR A 141 0.85 -12.08 -22.62
N ARG A 142 2.19 -12.16 -22.64
CA ARG A 142 2.93 -12.96 -23.62
C ARG A 142 2.59 -14.45 -23.52
N PHE A 143 2.46 -14.99 -22.31
CA PHE A 143 2.04 -16.38 -22.09
C PHE A 143 0.64 -16.62 -22.63
N LYS A 144 -0.34 -15.77 -22.28
CA LYS A 144 -1.71 -15.86 -22.80
C LYS A 144 -1.71 -15.88 -24.33
N ARG A 145 -1.01 -14.94 -24.99
CA ARG A 145 -0.98 -14.85 -26.46
C ARG A 145 -0.49 -16.16 -27.11
N LYS A 146 0.52 -16.82 -26.52
CA LYS A 146 1.02 -18.11 -27.00
C LYS A 146 0.07 -19.27 -26.69
N ALA A 147 -0.50 -19.30 -25.50
CA ALA A 147 -1.37 -20.38 -25.04
C ALA A 147 -2.81 -20.29 -25.57
N THR A 148 -3.22 -19.16 -26.17
CA THR A 148 -4.60 -18.94 -26.65
C THR A 148 -5.06 -20.02 -27.65
N VAL A 149 -4.14 -20.60 -28.42
CA VAL A 149 -4.43 -21.68 -29.39
C VAL A 149 -4.85 -22.99 -28.70
N PHE A 150 -4.45 -23.21 -27.45
CA PHE A 150 -4.65 -24.47 -26.72
C PHE A 150 -5.65 -24.35 -25.55
N LEU A 151 -6.17 -23.15 -25.26
CA LEU A 151 -7.00 -22.89 -24.11
C LEU A 151 -8.48 -22.78 -24.49
N SER A 152 -9.36 -23.23 -23.60
CA SER A 152 -10.81 -23.05 -23.76
C SER A 152 -11.19 -21.56 -23.70
N GLN A 153 -12.30 -21.20 -24.36
CA GLN A 153 -12.82 -19.81 -24.35
C GLN A 153 -13.06 -19.28 -22.93
N ARG A 154 -13.55 -20.15 -22.03
CA ARG A 154 -13.74 -19.81 -20.61
C ARG A 154 -12.41 -19.44 -19.93
N THR A 155 -11.35 -20.21 -20.17
CA THR A 155 -10.03 -19.97 -19.59
C THR A 155 -9.38 -18.72 -20.19
N ILE A 156 -9.55 -18.48 -21.49
CA ILE A 156 -9.09 -17.26 -22.17
C ILE A 156 -9.74 -16.01 -21.56
N HIS A 157 -11.05 -16.06 -21.31
CA HIS A 157 -11.79 -14.97 -20.67
C HIS A 157 -11.28 -14.72 -19.25
N MET A 158 -11.11 -15.77 -18.45
CA MET A 158 -10.54 -15.67 -17.10
C MET A 158 -9.16 -15.01 -17.10
N TYR A 159 -8.24 -15.44 -17.99
CA TYR A 159 -6.93 -14.81 -18.13
C TYR A 159 -7.01 -13.35 -18.57
N ARG A 160 -7.97 -12.98 -19.42
CA ARG A 160 -8.20 -11.58 -19.81
C ARG A 160 -8.55 -10.73 -18.60
N VAL A 161 -9.49 -11.17 -17.76
CA VAL A 161 -9.91 -10.45 -16.55
C VAL A 161 -8.75 -10.32 -15.57
N LEU A 162 -7.97 -11.38 -15.36
CA LEU A 162 -6.81 -11.37 -14.46
C LEU A 162 -5.71 -10.39 -14.93
N ILE A 163 -5.39 -10.40 -16.22
CA ILE A 163 -4.38 -9.48 -16.77
C ILE A 163 -4.88 -8.03 -16.74
N MET A 164 -6.15 -7.78 -17.08
CA MET A 164 -6.73 -6.43 -16.93
C MET A 164 -6.70 -5.97 -15.47
N GLY A 165 -6.96 -6.88 -14.53
CA GLY A 165 -6.83 -6.59 -13.10
C GLY A 165 -5.42 -6.14 -12.71
N LEU A 166 -4.40 -6.85 -13.19
CA LEU A 166 -2.99 -6.48 -12.99
C LEU A 166 -2.66 -5.11 -13.59
N VAL A 167 -3.14 -4.83 -14.81
CA VAL A 167 -2.92 -3.53 -15.48
C VAL A 167 -3.57 -2.39 -14.70
N ILE A 168 -4.79 -2.57 -14.20
CA ILE A 168 -5.48 -1.52 -13.44
C ILE A 168 -4.81 -1.30 -12.09
N GLU A 169 -4.38 -2.36 -11.38
CA GLU A 169 -3.61 -2.22 -10.13
C GLU A 169 -2.32 -1.43 -10.37
N GLN A 170 -1.59 -1.78 -11.42
CA GLN A 170 -0.34 -1.10 -11.81
C GLN A 170 -0.58 0.37 -12.16
N LEU A 171 -1.63 0.66 -12.94
CA LEU A 171 -2.00 2.02 -13.31
C LEU A 171 -2.40 2.84 -12.08
N ALA A 172 -3.14 2.23 -11.16
CA ALA A 172 -3.54 2.88 -9.92
C ALA A 172 -2.33 3.23 -9.06
N GLU A 173 -1.35 2.33 -8.88
CA GLU A 173 -0.10 2.65 -8.17
C GLU A 173 0.67 3.80 -8.81
N PHE A 174 0.78 3.77 -10.14
CA PHE A 174 1.44 4.82 -10.90
C PHE A 174 0.74 6.18 -10.70
N LEU A 175 -0.59 6.22 -10.83
CA LEU A 175 -1.38 7.45 -10.72
C LEU A 175 -1.51 7.97 -9.29
N TRP A 176 -1.63 7.09 -8.28
CA TRP A 176 -1.79 7.51 -6.89
C TRP A 176 -0.48 7.91 -6.23
N ILE A 177 0.65 7.33 -6.66
CA ILE A 177 1.93 7.48 -5.96
C ILE A 177 2.95 8.22 -6.82
N LEU A 178 3.25 7.71 -8.02
CA LEU A 178 4.31 8.29 -8.83
C LEU A 178 3.94 9.66 -9.40
N VAL A 179 2.73 9.82 -9.92
CA VAL A 179 2.30 11.10 -10.50
C VAL A 179 2.32 12.23 -9.46
N PRO A 180 1.68 12.10 -8.27
CA PRO A 180 1.76 13.13 -7.23
C PRO A 180 3.19 13.43 -6.79
N MET A 181 4.05 12.41 -6.72
CA MET A 181 5.47 12.60 -6.37
C MET A 181 6.19 13.44 -7.43
N LEU A 182 6.04 13.11 -8.71
CA LEU A 182 6.63 13.88 -9.81
C LEU A 182 6.09 15.31 -9.84
N VAL A 183 4.79 15.50 -9.59
CA VAL A 183 4.18 16.83 -9.51
C VAL A 183 4.81 17.64 -8.37
N VAL A 184 4.99 17.07 -7.18
CA VAL A 184 5.64 17.76 -6.06
C VAL A 184 7.09 18.12 -6.40
N HIS A 185 7.84 17.23 -7.03
CA HIS A 185 9.24 17.49 -7.39
C HIS A 185 9.41 18.53 -8.49
N LEU A 186 8.59 18.45 -9.55
CA LEU A 186 8.77 19.23 -10.78
C LEU A 186 8.00 20.55 -10.74
N ALA A 187 6.81 20.58 -10.13
CA ALA A 187 5.93 21.76 -10.16
C ALA A 187 6.10 22.68 -8.95
N LEU A 188 6.59 22.19 -7.81
CA LEU A 188 6.77 23.01 -6.60
C LEU A 188 8.23 23.44 -6.41
N GLU A 189 8.39 24.73 -6.08
CA GLU A 189 9.66 25.30 -5.66
C GLU A 189 10.19 24.63 -4.38
N GLY A 190 11.51 24.61 -4.20
CA GLY A 190 12.17 23.89 -3.10
C GLY A 190 11.64 24.19 -1.70
N ARG A 191 11.17 25.43 -1.45
CA ARG A 191 10.57 25.85 -0.18
C ARG A 191 9.16 25.30 0.04
N GLN A 192 8.40 25.04 -1.02
CA GLN A 192 7.02 24.56 -0.98
C GLN A 192 6.91 23.03 -1.08
N ARG A 193 7.96 22.36 -1.59
CA ARG A 193 8.02 20.89 -1.68
C ARG A 193 7.62 20.15 -0.41
N PRO A 194 8.04 20.56 0.81
CA PRO A 194 7.63 19.84 2.01
C PRO A 194 6.13 19.87 2.28
N LEU A 195 5.48 21.00 1.99
CA LEU A 195 4.02 21.13 2.06
C LEU A 195 3.35 20.24 0.99
N GLY A 196 3.92 20.21 -0.22
CA GLY A 196 3.51 19.32 -1.30
C GLY A 196 3.55 17.84 -0.89
N PHE A 197 4.66 17.38 -0.30
CA PHE A 197 4.79 16.01 0.20
C PHE A 197 3.79 15.73 1.32
N PHE A 198 3.55 16.68 2.22
CA PHE A 198 2.56 16.51 3.27
C PHE A 198 1.16 16.25 2.71
N VAL A 199 0.73 17.02 1.69
CA VAL A 199 -0.55 16.79 1.00
C VAL A 199 -0.55 15.46 0.25
N MET A 200 0.53 15.14 -0.45
CA MET A 200 0.70 13.88 -1.17
C MET A 200 0.53 12.65 -0.26
N PHE A 201 1.16 12.64 0.93
CA PHE A 201 1.02 11.54 1.87
C PHE A 201 -0.43 11.34 2.34
N ARG A 202 -1.25 12.40 2.37
CA ARG A 202 -2.68 12.28 2.67
C ARG A 202 -3.46 11.65 1.54
N LEU A 203 -3.09 11.89 0.28
CA LEU A 203 -3.72 11.24 -0.88
C LEU A 203 -3.50 9.72 -0.83
N PHE A 204 -2.36 9.27 -0.31
CA PHE A 204 -2.06 7.84 -0.16
C PHE A 204 -3.02 7.12 0.80
N TYR A 205 -3.70 7.84 1.71
CA TYR A 205 -4.73 7.24 2.57
C TYR A 205 -5.85 6.57 1.76
N SER A 206 -6.22 7.15 0.62
CA SER A 206 -7.28 6.63 -0.24
C SER A 206 -6.86 5.41 -1.06
N TYR A 207 -5.56 5.16 -1.24
CA TYR A 207 -5.05 4.08 -2.08
C TYR A 207 -5.43 2.70 -1.53
N ASN A 208 -5.25 2.48 -0.23
CA ASN A 208 -5.63 1.20 0.40
C ASN A 208 -7.14 0.92 0.27
N THR A 209 -7.97 1.95 0.37
CA THR A 209 -9.42 1.86 0.15
C THR A 209 -9.72 1.46 -1.30
N PHE A 210 -9.05 2.08 -2.27
CA PHE A 210 -9.16 1.69 -3.67
C PHE A 210 -8.78 0.21 -3.87
N VAL A 211 -7.65 -0.24 -3.34
CA VAL A 211 -7.19 -1.64 -3.46
C VAL A 211 -8.21 -2.61 -2.87
N LEU A 212 -8.81 -2.29 -1.72
CA LEU A 212 -9.86 -3.10 -1.11
C LEU A 212 -11.09 -3.20 -2.02
N VAL A 213 -11.66 -2.06 -2.43
CA VAL A 213 -12.85 -2.00 -3.30
C VAL A 213 -12.60 -2.72 -4.62
N PHE A 214 -11.43 -2.48 -5.22
CA PHE A 214 -11.01 -3.11 -6.45
C PHE A 214 -10.92 -4.63 -6.33
N THR A 215 -10.28 -5.11 -5.25
CA THR A 215 -10.12 -6.55 -5.01
C THR A 215 -11.47 -7.24 -4.83
N LEU A 216 -12.40 -6.64 -4.08
CA LEU A 216 -13.76 -7.17 -3.90
C LEU A 216 -14.61 -7.10 -5.18
N SER A 217 -14.36 -6.10 -6.02
CA SER A 217 -15.07 -5.90 -7.29
C SER A 217 -14.64 -6.90 -8.36
N ILE A 218 -13.35 -7.18 -8.47
CA ILE A 218 -12.82 -8.06 -9.53
C ILE A 218 -12.81 -9.53 -9.14
N TYR A 219 -12.50 -9.85 -7.89
CA TYR A 219 -12.32 -11.23 -7.47
C TYR A 219 -13.56 -11.77 -6.77
N ARG A 220 -14.40 -12.46 -7.53
CA ARG A 220 -15.62 -13.12 -7.03
C ARG A 220 -15.38 -13.98 -5.77
N ARG A 221 -14.28 -14.75 -5.73
CA ARG A 221 -13.92 -15.59 -4.57
C ARG A 221 -13.74 -14.79 -3.28
N TYR A 222 -13.14 -13.60 -3.35
CA TYR A 222 -12.99 -12.74 -2.17
C TYR A 222 -14.34 -12.20 -1.71
N ARG A 223 -15.22 -11.83 -2.65
CA ARG A 223 -16.59 -11.41 -2.32
C ARG A 223 -17.40 -12.51 -1.65
N GLU A 224 -17.28 -13.74 -2.14
CA GLU A 224 -17.93 -14.92 -1.55
C GLU A 224 -17.39 -15.21 -0.14
N ALA A 225 -16.07 -15.19 0.06
CA ALA A 225 -15.46 -15.37 1.37
C ALA A 225 -15.87 -14.28 2.38
N VAL A 226 -15.92 -13.02 1.94
CA VAL A 226 -16.42 -11.92 2.77
C VAL A 226 -17.89 -12.13 3.11
N ARG A 227 -18.74 -12.47 2.13
CA ARG A 227 -20.15 -12.76 2.38
C ARG A 227 -20.34 -13.90 3.39
N GLU A 228 -19.50 -14.93 3.32
CA GLU A 228 -19.52 -16.05 4.25
C GLU A 228 -19.13 -15.64 5.67
N LEU A 229 -18.04 -14.90 5.84
CA LEU A 229 -17.63 -14.31 7.13
C LEU A 229 -18.73 -13.43 7.73
N PHE A 230 -19.32 -12.53 6.92
CA PHE A 230 -20.43 -11.69 7.38
C PHE A 230 -21.67 -12.52 7.72
N SER A 231 -21.99 -13.57 6.94
CA SER A 231 -23.12 -14.46 7.28
C SER A 231 -22.92 -15.22 8.59
N GLN A 232 -21.68 -15.58 8.94
CA GLN A 232 -21.33 -16.22 10.21
C GLN A 232 -21.41 -15.24 11.39
N ILE A 233 -20.97 -13.99 11.20
CA ILE A 233 -20.98 -12.96 12.24
C ILE A 233 -22.41 -12.45 12.50
N PHE A 234 -23.20 -12.25 11.46
CA PHE A 234 -24.55 -11.67 11.53
C PHE A 234 -25.67 -12.72 11.54
N GLY A 235 -25.34 -14.01 11.64
CA GLY A 235 -26.32 -15.10 11.80
C GLY A 235 -27.30 -15.27 10.63
N VAL A 236 -26.95 -14.82 9.43
CA VAL A 236 -27.82 -14.97 8.25
C VAL A 236 -27.68 -16.39 7.73
N GLN A 237 -28.56 -17.30 8.18
CA GLN A 237 -28.68 -18.66 7.67
C GLN A 237 -28.85 -18.63 6.15
N LYS A 238 -27.96 -19.34 5.44
CA LYS A 238 -28.11 -19.60 4.00
C LYS A 238 -29.41 -20.39 3.82
N THR A 239 -30.45 -19.79 3.23
CA THR A 239 -31.54 -20.57 2.62
C THR A 239 -30.90 -21.45 1.55
N PRO A 240 -31.02 -22.79 1.63
CA PRO A 240 -30.48 -23.66 0.61
C PRO A 240 -31.17 -23.34 -0.72
N ILE A 241 -30.38 -23.06 -1.75
CA ILE A 241 -30.87 -23.00 -3.12
C ILE A 241 -31.18 -24.46 -3.50
N GLU A 242 -32.46 -24.84 -3.51
CA GLU A 242 -32.90 -26.07 -4.15
C GLU A 242 -32.46 -26.02 -5.62
N VAL A 243 -31.45 -26.81 -5.95
CA VAL A 243 -31.20 -27.17 -7.34
C VAL A 243 -32.28 -28.18 -7.68
N VAL A 244 -33.42 -27.70 -8.18
CA VAL A 244 -34.42 -28.54 -8.83
C VAL A 244 -33.73 -29.14 -10.06
N GLY A 245 -33.29 -30.39 -9.90
CA GLY A 245 -32.85 -31.20 -11.02
C GLY A 245 -34.04 -31.43 -11.94
N THR A 246 -34.04 -30.83 -13.12
CA THR A 246 -34.83 -31.34 -14.23
C THR A 246 -34.09 -32.54 -14.82
N SER A 247 -34.29 -33.69 -14.19
CA SER A 247 -34.19 -34.98 -14.87
C SER A 247 -35.55 -35.31 -15.44
N THR A 248 -35.73 -35.15 -16.76
CA THR A 248 -36.63 -36.00 -17.56
C THR A 248 -36.29 -35.88 -19.04
N LEU A 249 -35.97 -37.05 -19.61
CA LEU A 249 -35.92 -37.47 -21.03
C LEU A 249 -34.74 -37.00 -21.87
#